data_AF-A0A960H175-F1
#
_entry.id   AF-A0A960H175-F1
#
_cell.length_a   1.000
_cell.length_b   1.000
_cell.length_c   1.000
_cell.angle_alpha   90.00
_cell.angle_beta   90.00
_cell.angle_gamma   90.00
#
_symmetry.space_group_name_H-M   'P 1'
#
loop_
_entity.id
_entity.type
_entity.pdbx_description
1 polymer ?
#
loop_
_entity_poly.entity_id
_entity_poly.type
_entity_poly.pdbx_seq_one_letter_code
_entity_poly.pdbx_strand_id
1 'polypeptide(L)'
;MRTVALAVTLGALALTLSGCSWQEVLGLGWPKGITPESHANRDLWLGSVIAAFVVGIIVWALMFWSAAFHRKKKGDDEMPRQFGYNM
;
A
#
# COMPACT_ATOMS: atom_id res chain seq x y z
N MET A 1 12.56 18.80 -13.89
CA MET A 1 11.30 19.52 -13.61
C MET A 1 10.22 19.24 -14.65
N ARG A 2 10.43 19.52 -15.95
CA ARG A 2 9.39 19.39 -16.99
C ARG A 2 8.86 17.95 -17.18
N THR A 3 9.73 16.95 -17.12
CA THR A 3 9.36 15.52 -17.21
C THR A 3 8.57 15.04 -15.99
N VAL A 4 8.92 15.51 -14.79
CA VAL A 4 8.19 15.22 -13.55
C VAL A 4 6.81 15.88 -13.59
N ALA A 5 6.73 17.13 -14.02
CA ALA A 5 5.45 17.82 -14.19
C ALA A 5 4.53 17.11 -15.19
N LEU A 6 5.08 16.65 -16.33
CA LEU A 6 4.33 15.87 -17.32
C LEU A 6 3.89 14.50 -16.79
N ALA A 7 4.73 13.80 -16.04
CA ALA A 7 4.36 12.52 -15.44
C ALA A 7 3.24 12.68 -14.39
N VAL A 8 3.31 13.73 -13.58
CA VAL A 8 2.27 14.05 -12.59
C VAL A 8 0.96 14.42 -13.27
N THR A 9 0.98 15.28 -14.29
CA THR A 9 -0.25 15.69 -14.99
C THR A 9 -0.89 14.54 -15.76
N LEU A 10 -0.10 13.73 -16.48
CA LEU A 10 -0.61 12.56 -17.18
C LEU A 10 -1.12 11.49 -16.22
N GLY A 11 -0.44 11.27 -15.09
CA GLY A 11 -0.91 10.36 -14.04
C GLY A 11 -2.23 10.82 -13.41
N ALA A 12 -2.35 12.12 -13.11
CA ALA A 12 -3.59 12.70 -12.57
C ALA A 12 -4.75 12.62 -13.57
N LEU A 13 -4.49 12.86 -14.86
CA LEU A 13 -5.49 12.71 -15.91
C LEU A 13 -5.93 11.25 -16.07
N ALA A 14 -4.99 10.30 -16.06
CA ALA A 14 -5.32 8.87 -16.14
C ALA A 14 -6.22 8.42 -14.98
N LEU A 15 -5.95 8.88 -13.76
CA LEU A 15 -6.77 8.56 -12.59
C LEU A 15 -8.17 9.18 -12.68
N THR A 16 -8.27 10.44 -13.08
CA THR A 16 -9.55 11.18 -13.09
C THR A 16 -10.44 10.85 -14.30
N LEU A 17 -9.86 10.53 -15.46
CA LEU A 17 -10.62 10.18 -16.67
C LEU A 17 -10.95 8.68 -16.78
N SER A 18 -10.34 7.81 -15.96
CA SER A 18 -10.54 6.34 -16.05
C SER A 18 -11.97 5.87 -15.70
N GLY A 19 -12.79 6.69 -15.05
CA GLY A 19 -14.21 6.39 -14.77
C GLY A 19 -14.48 5.19 -13.86
N CYS A 20 -13.44 4.51 -13.35
CA CYS A 20 -13.59 3.37 -12.44
C CYS A 20 -14.07 3.82 -11.07
N SER A 21 -15.11 3.18 -10.55
CA SER A 21 -15.50 3.33 -9.16
C SER A 21 -14.42 2.69 -8.27
N TRP A 22 -14.09 3.33 -7.15
CA TRP A 22 -13.10 2.82 -6.21
C TRP A 22 -13.45 1.42 -5.70
N GLN A 23 -14.76 1.10 -5.63
CA GLN A 23 -15.27 -0.23 -5.26
C GLN A 23 -14.97 -1.31 -6.32
N GLU A 24 -14.74 -0.96 -7.58
CA GLU A 24 -14.29 -1.92 -8.60
C GLU A 24 -12.80 -2.19 -8.46
N VAL A 25 -12.00 -1.15 -8.23
CA VAL A 25 -10.54 -1.27 -8.04
C VAL A 25 -10.22 -2.07 -6.79
N LEU A 26 -10.80 -1.70 -5.64
CA LEU A 26 -10.59 -2.40 -4.37
C LEU A 26 -11.33 -3.73 -4.29
N GLY A 27 -12.26 -3.98 -5.21
CA GLY A 27 -12.89 -5.29 -5.37
C GLY A 27 -11.91 -6.37 -5.80
N LEU A 28 -10.75 -6.01 -6.37
CA LEU A 28 -9.69 -6.93 -6.80
C LEU A 28 -10.21 -8.10 -7.64
N GLY A 29 -11.12 -7.80 -8.57
CA GLY A 29 -11.74 -8.80 -9.45
C GLY A 29 -12.99 -9.48 -8.90
N TRP A 30 -13.44 -9.16 -7.68
CA TRP A 30 -14.69 -9.71 -7.15
C TRP A 30 -15.91 -9.13 -7.88
N PRO A 31 -16.73 -9.97 -8.55
CA PRO A 31 -17.91 -9.51 -9.28
C PRO A 31 -18.98 -8.88 -8.38
N LYS A 32 -19.78 -7.98 -8.95
CA LYS A 32 -21.03 -7.50 -8.32
C LYS A 32 -22.08 -8.61 -8.44
N GLY A 33 -22.41 -9.27 -7.32
CA GLY A 33 -23.47 -10.27 -7.34
C GLY A 33 -24.86 -9.65 -7.49
N ILE A 34 -25.81 -10.51 -7.84
CA ILE A 34 -27.22 -10.16 -8.10
C ILE A 34 -28.13 -10.44 -6.90
N THR A 35 -27.61 -11.06 -5.84
CA THR A 35 -28.38 -11.43 -4.64
C THR A 35 -28.04 -10.53 -3.45
N PRO A 36 -28.97 -10.32 -2.51
CA PRO A 36 -28.74 -9.55 -1.28
C PRO A 36 -27.52 -10.02 -0.47
N GLU A 37 -27.33 -11.34 -0.38
CA GLU A 37 -26.23 -11.96 0.36
C GLU A 37 -24.88 -11.63 -0.29
N SER A 38 -24.82 -11.61 -1.61
CA SER A 38 -23.61 -11.25 -2.32
C SER A 38 -23.24 -9.77 -2.14
N HIS A 39 -24.22 -8.88 -1.95
CA HIS A 39 -23.93 -7.47 -1.67
C HIS A 39 -23.24 -7.31 -0.31
N ALA A 40 -23.78 -7.94 0.74
CA ALA A 40 -23.18 -7.92 2.08
C ALA A 40 -21.76 -8.51 2.09
N ASN A 41 -21.55 -9.64 1.41
CA ASN A 41 -20.22 -10.25 1.29
C ASN A 41 -19.21 -9.34 0.57
N ARG A 42 -19.66 -8.63 -0.47
CA ARG A 42 -18.80 -7.73 -1.24
C ARG A 42 -18.41 -6.49 -0.43
N ASP A 43 -19.31 -5.95 0.38
CA ASP A 43 -19.00 -4.81 1.24
C ASP A 43 -17.99 -5.19 2.33
N LEU A 44 -18.14 -6.38 2.93
CA LEU A 44 -17.16 -6.92 3.87
C LEU A 44 -15.79 -7.12 3.22
N TRP A 45 -15.75 -7.65 1.99
CA TRP A 45 -14.51 -7.81 1.24
C TRP A 45 -13.79 -6.48 1.03
N LEU A 46 -14.51 -5.46 0.54
CA LEU A 46 -13.93 -4.13 0.32
C LEU A 46 -13.32 -3.56 1.61
N GLY A 47 -14.04 -3.67 2.74
CA GLY A 47 -13.52 -3.29 4.04
C GLY A 47 -12.25 -4.06 4.44
N SER A 48 -12.24 -5.38 4.22
CA SER A 48 -11.09 -6.23 4.56
C SER A 48 -9.85 -5.90 3.72
N VAL A 49 -10.02 -5.65 2.41
CA VAL A 49 -8.94 -5.28 1.50
C VAL A 49 -8.35 -3.92 1.89
N ILE A 50 -9.19 -2.95 2.22
CA ILE A 50 -8.74 -1.64 2.71
C ILE A 50 -7.91 -1.80 3.99
N ALA A 51 -8.42 -2.55 4.97
CA ALA A 51 -7.71 -2.79 6.22
C ALA A 51 -6.34 -3.48 5.98
N ALA A 52 -6.30 -4.48 5.10
CA ALA A 52 -5.07 -5.16 4.72
C ALA A 52 -4.05 -4.23 4.05
N PHE A 53 -4.48 -3.32 3.17
CA PHE A 53 -3.58 -2.32 2.57
C PHE A 53 -3.03 -1.34 3.60
N VAL A 54 -3.84 -0.87 4.54
CA VAL A 54 -3.37 0.02 5.62
C VAL A 54 -2.28 -0.66 6.44
N VAL A 55 -2.51 -1.89 6.89
CA VAL A 55 -1.51 -2.67 7.65
C VAL A 55 -0.29 -2.96 6.79
N GLY A 56 -0.48 -3.35 5.53
CA GLY A 56 0.60 -3.63 4.59
C GLY A 56 1.52 -2.42 4.36
N ILE A 57 0.95 -1.22 4.17
CA ILE A 57 1.71 0.02 4.02
C ILE A 57 2.53 0.31 5.28
N ILE A 58 1.96 0.13 6.47
CA ILE A 58 2.69 0.33 7.73
C ILE A 58 3.89 -0.62 7.81
N VAL A 59 3.69 -1.91 7.53
CA VAL A 59 4.75 -2.91 7.57
C VAL A 59 5.82 -2.65 6.51
N TRP A 60 5.44 -2.33 5.28
CA TRP A 60 6.38 -1.97 4.22
C TRP A 60 7.16 -0.70 4.56
N ALA A 61 6.52 0.31 5.15
CA ALA A 61 7.21 1.51 5.59
C ALA A 61 8.29 1.19 6.64
N LEU A 62 7.95 0.39 7.66
CA LEU A 62 8.90 -0.05 8.68
C LEU A 62 10.04 -0.90 8.09
N MET A 63 9.73 -1.79 7.15
CA MET A 63 10.71 -2.63 6.45
C MET A 63 11.71 -1.78 5.65
N PHE A 64 11.22 -0.89 4.78
CA PHE A 64 12.07 -0.05 3.96
C PHE A 64 12.83 0.99 4.79
N TRP A 65 12.22 1.50 5.85
CA TRP A 65 12.91 2.36 6.82
C TRP A 65 14.09 1.62 7.46
N SER A 66 13.87 0.41 7.94
CA SER A 66 14.91 -0.41 8.57
C SER A 66 16.03 -0.73 7.57
N ALA A 67 15.67 -1.14 6.35
CA ALA A 67 16.62 -1.47 5.29
C ALA A 67 17.45 -0.26 4.81
N ALA A 68 16.88 0.94 4.78
CA ALA A 68 17.56 2.14 4.30
C ALA A 68 18.43 2.81 5.39
N PHE A 69 17.88 3.00 6.59
CA PHE A 69 18.53 3.79 7.65
C PHE A 69 19.49 3.00 8.53
N HIS A 70 19.29 1.68 8.69
CA HIS A 70 20.13 0.84 9.57
C HIS A 70 21.11 -0.04 8.77
N ARG A 71 21.27 0.23 7.47
CA ARG A 71 22.24 -0.47 6.64
C ARG A 71 23.67 -0.10 7.04
N LYS A 72 24.54 -1.11 7.16
CA LYS A 72 25.98 -0.95 7.39
C LYS A 72 26.61 0.00 6.36
N LYS A 73 27.35 1.00 6.85
CA LYS A 73 28.11 1.93 6.01
C LYS A 73 29.55 1.44 5.83
N LYS A 74 30.23 1.94 4.78
CA LYS A 74 31.64 1.63 4.56
C LYS A 74 32.49 2.27 5.67
N GLY A 75 33.40 1.50 6.26
CA GLY A 75 34.24 1.95 7.38
C GLY A 75 33.57 1.92 8.75
N ASP A 76 32.37 1.34 8.85
CA ASP A 76 31.69 1.11 10.12
C ASP A 76 32.08 -0.27 10.66
N ASP A 77 32.91 -0.29 11.70
CA ASP A 77 33.39 -1.52 12.36
C ASP A 77 32.73 -1.72 13.74
N GLU A 78 31.82 -0.83 14.14
CA GLU A 78 31.09 -0.95 15.39
C GLU A 78 29.98 -2.01 15.29
N MET A 79 29.88 -2.87 16.30
CA MET A 79 28.82 -3.87 16.37
C MET A 79 27.49 -3.21 16.79
N PRO A 80 26.35 -3.60 16.19
CA PRO A 80 25.06 -3.04 16.57
C PRO A 80 24.68 -3.43 18.00
N ARG A 81 23.83 -2.63 18.63
CA ARG A 81 23.32 -2.91 19.98
C ARG A 81 22.60 -4.26 20.01
N GLN A 82 23.08 -5.17 20.87
CA GLN A 82 22.54 -6.51 21.02
C GLN A 82 21.35 -6.50 21.98
N PHE A 83 20.15 -6.29 21.46
CA PHE A 83 18.92 -6.37 22.24
C PHE A 83 18.23 -7.72 22.01
N GLY A 84 17.82 -8.39 23.09
CA GLY A 84 17.09 -9.67 23.04
C GLY A 84 15.65 -9.61 23.57
N TYR A 85 15.31 -8.60 24.37
CA TYR A 85 13.99 -8.43 24.98
C TYR A 85 13.52 -6.97 24.86
N ASN A 86 12.23 -6.79 24.60
CA ASN A 86 11.54 -5.50 24.62
C ASN A 86 10.67 -5.45 25.89
N MET A 87 11.23 -4.91 26.97
CA MET A 87 10.57 -4.74 28.27
C MET A 87 10.12 -3.29 28.47
#